data_AF-A0A519CER4-F1
#
_entry.id   AF-A0A519CER4-F1
#
_cell.length_a   1.000
_cell.length_b   1.000
_cell.length_c   1.000
_cell.angle_alpha   90.00
_cell.angle_beta   90.00
_cell.angle_gamma   90.00
#
_symmetry.space_group_name_H-M   'P 1'
#
loop_
_entity.id
_entity.type
_entity.pdbx_description
1 polymer ?
#
loop_
_entity_poly.entity_id
_entity_poly.type
_entity_poly.pdbx_seq_one_letter_code
_entity_poly.pdbx_strand_id
1 'polypeptide(L)' 'MPLLCKECNGRRFPIAFPEERDALWLCEKCKNFTNIKDEFVRDWTEKEIEENRVKLENFSNGVTKEKTPEIKRRSGVN' A
#
# COMPACT_ATOMS: atom_id res chain seq x y z
N MET A 1 9.20 -5.85 12.40
CA MET A 1 8.23 -5.31 11.42
C MET A 1 7.23 -4.41 12.14
N PRO A 2 7.34 -3.09 12.01
CA PRO A 2 6.54 -2.16 12.81
C PRO A 2 5.11 -2.06 12.27
N LEU A 3 4.18 -2.76 12.92
CA LEU A 3 2.77 -2.80 12.50
C LEU A 3 2.01 -1.50 12.82
N LEU A 4 2.44 -0.77 13.86
CA LEU A 4 1.74 0.41 14.37
C LEU A 4 2.69 1.61 14.41
N CYS A 5 2.15 2.78 14.08
CA CYS A 5 2.87 4.04 14.20
C CYS A 5 3.00 4.47 15.67
N LYS A 6 4.21 4.87 16.08
CA LYS A 6 4.50 5.36 17.44
C LYS A 6 3.74 6.64 17.80
N GLU A 7 3.43 7.48 16.82
CA GLU A 7 2.79 8.79 17.04
C GLU A 7 1.27 8.70 17.08
N CYS A 8 0.66 7.99 16.14
CA CYS A 8 -0.80 8.00 15.96
C CYS A 8 -1.47 6.64 16.17
N ASN A 9 -0.70 5.60 16.53
CA ASN A 9 -1.14 4.22 16.68
C ASN A 9 -1.87 3.66 15.44
N GLY A 10 -1.67 4.28 14.27
CA GLY A 10 -2.23 3.85 13.00
C GLY A 10 -1.48 2.65 12.44
N ARG A 11 -2.16 1.83 11.64
CA ARG A 11 -1.54 0.70 10.94
C ARG A 11 -0.52 1.20 9.92
N ARG A 12 0.65 0.56 9.89
CA ARG A 12 1.64 0.78 8.84
C ARG A 12 1.53 -0.26 7.73
N PHE A 13 1.82 0.16 6.51
CA PHE A 13 1.79 -0.68 5.32
C PHE A 13 3.20 -0.81 4.71
N PRO A 14 3.63 -2.03 4.34
CA PRO A 14 4.88 -2.22 3.63
C PRO A 14 4.76 -1.69 2.20
N ILE A 15 5.68 -0.81 1.81
CA ILE A 15 5.86 -0.31 0.46
C ILE A 15 7.21 -0.79 -0.06
N ALA A 16 7.18 -1.56 -1.15
CA ALA A 16 8.38 -2.04 -1.82
C ALA A 16 8.88 -0.97 -2.81
N PHE A 17 10.15 -0.63 -2.71
CA PHE A 17 10.83 0.26 -3.65
C PHE A 17 11.79 -0.58 -4.50
N PRO A 18 11.78 -0.47 -5.84
CA PRO A 18 12.67 -1.26 -6.70
C PRO A 18 14.16 -1.02 -6.45
N GLU A 19 14.50 0.17 -5.95
CA GLU A 19 15.87 0.59 -5.66
C GLU A 19 16.34 0.14 -4.26
N GLU A 20 15.41 -0.29 -3.41
CA GLU A 20 15.71 -0.70 -2.03
C GLU A 20 15.56 -2.21 -1.87
N ARG A 21 16.46 -2.82 -1.08
CA ARG A 21 16.40 -4.27 -0.81
C ARG A 21 15.24 -4.63 0.11
N ASP A 22 14.95 -3.76 1.08
CA ASP A 22 13.93 -3.97 2.10
C ASP A 22 12.75 -3.03 1.88
N ALA A 23 11.55 -3.48 2.23
CA ALA A 23 10.35 -2.63 2.18
C ALA A 23 10.35 -1.61 3.33
N LEU A 24 9.92 -0.38 3.04
CA LEU A 24 9.66 0.64 4.04
C LEU A 24 8.21 0.56 4.53
N TRP A 25 7.99 0.95 5.78
CA TRP A 25 6.73 0.88 6.48
C TRP A 25 6.10 2.26 6.54
N LEU A 26 5.09 2.48 5.71
CA LEU A 26 4.38 3.75 5.61
C LEU A 26 3.27 3.85 6.65
N CYS A 27 3.23 4.95 7.40
CA CYS A 27 2.03 5.38 8.10
C CYS A 27 1.29 6.43 7.24
N GLU A 28 0.08 6.12 6.75
CA GLU A 28 -0.68 7.07 5.91
C GLU A 28 -1.13 8.32 6.68
N LYS A 29 -1.39 8.20 7.99
CA LYS A 29 -1.84 9.33 8.83
C LYS A 29 -0.72 10.32 9.10
N CYS A 30 0.46 9.82 9.49
CA CYS A 30 1.63 10.65 9.77
C CYS A 30 2.45 10.96 8.51
N LYS A 31 2.17 10.28 7.39
CA LYS A 31 2.91 10.37 6.14
C LYS A 31 4.43 10.14 6.34
N ASN A 32 4.79 9.15 7.15
CA ASN A 32 6.19 8.81 7.42
C ASN A 32 6.53 7.36 7.08
N PHE A 33 7.76 7.14 6.67
CA PHE A 33 8.34 5.83 6.40
C PHE A 33 9.29 5.41 7.52
N THR A 34 9.13 4.18 7.99
CA THR A 34 10.07 3.53 8.90
C THR A 34 10.66 2.26 8.29
N ASN A 35 11.86 1.86 8.71
CA ASN A 35 12.43 0.58 8.27
C ASN A 35 11.88 -0.61 9.09
N ILE A 36 12.37 -1.82 8.83
CA ILE A 36 11.95 -3.03 9.55
C ILE A 36 12.22 -2.99 11.07
N LYS A 37 13.18 -2.17 11.50
CA LYS A 37 13.58 -1.92 12.89
C LYS A 37 12.77 -0.79 13.56
N ASP A 38 11.79 -0.24 12.86
CA ASP A 38 10.95 0.88 13.35
C ASP A 38 11.73 2.19 13.57
N GLU A 39 12.78 2.39 12.76
CA GLU A 39 13.55 3.64 12.70
C GLU A 39 12.98 4.53 11.59
N PHE A 40 12.82 5.82 11.88
CA PHE A 40 12.40 6.81 10.89
C PHE A 40 13.42 6.90 9.76
N VAL A 41 12.93 6.82 8.53
CA VAL A 41 13.77 6.93 7.31
C VAL A 41 13.54 8.30 6.67
N ARG A 42 12.29 8.62 6.35
CA ARG A 42 11.90 9.87 5.67
C ARG A 42 10.40 10.09 5.72
N ASP A 43 9.97 11.30 5.37
CA ASP A 43 8.56 11.60 5.12
C ASP A 43 8.14 11.22 3.70
N TRP A 44 6.83 11.02 3.54
CA TRP A 44 6.17 10.80 2.27
C TRP A 44 5.86 12.14 1.64
N THR A 45 6.53 12.45 0.53
CA THR A 45 6.44 13.76 -0.08
C THR A 45 5.10 13.95 -0.79
N GLU A 46 4.63 15.20 -0.86
CA GLU A 46 3.36 15.52 -1.54
C GLU A 46 3.35 15.10 -3.01
N LYS A 47 4.51 15.18 -3.69
CA LYS A 47 4.67 14.72 -5.08
C LYS A 47 4.44 13.21 -5.20
N GLU A 48 5.06 12.41 -4.32
CA GLU A 48 4.86 10.96 -4.33
C GLU A 48 3.42 10.56 -3.98
N ILE A 49 2.76 11.32 -3.10
CA ILE A 49 1.34 11.13 -2.76
C ILE A 49 0.48 11.36 -4.00
N GLU A 50 0.70 12.46 -4.72
CA GLU A 50 -0.07 12.79 -5.91
C GLU A 50 0.19 11.80 -7.05
N GLU A 51 1.44 11.41 -7.27
CA GLU A 51 1.77 10.36 -8.24
C GLU A 51 1.07 9.03 -7.94
N ASN A 52 1.03 8.63 -6.67
CA ASN A 52 0.32 7.42 -6.26
C ASN A 52 -1.20 7.56 -6.41
N ARG A 53 -1.76 8.74 -6.16
CA ARG A 53 -3.17 9.03 -6.40
C ARG A 53 -3.53 8.89 -7.88
N VAL A 54 -2.75 9.49 -8.78
CA VAL A 54 -2.95 9.38 -10.24
C VAL A 54 -2.84 7.93 -10.70
N LYS A 55 -1.87 7.16 -10.18
CA LYS A 55 -1.75 5.72 -10.46
C LYS A 55 -2.99 4.95 -10.02
N LEU A 56 -3.54 5.25 -8.84
CA LEU A 56 -4.76 4.62 -8.34
C LEU A 56 -5.99 4.94 -9.20
N GLU A 57 -6.15 6.21 -9.58
CA GLU A 57 -7.23 6.65 -10.48
C GLU A 57 -7.14 5.96 -11.84
N ASN A 58 -5.94 5.87 -12.42
CA ASN A 58 -5.70 5.16 -13.67
C ASN A 58 -6.01 3.66 -13.55
N PHE A 59 -5.61 3.02 -12.46
CA PHE A 59 -5.91 1.61 -12.21
C PHE A 59 -7.42 1.37 -12.10
N SER A 60 -8.12 2.20 -11.32
CA SER A 60 -9.58 2.11 -11.16
C SER A 60 -10.31 2.27 -12.50
N ASN A 61 -9.90 3.26 -13.31
CA ASN A 61 -10.50 3.52 -14.61
C ASN A 61 -10.17 2.45 -15.68
N GLY A 62 -9.04 1.75 -15.52
CA GLY A 62 -8.62 0.67 -16.41
C GLY A 62 -9.29 -0.67 -16.10
N VAL A 63 -9.39 -1.03 -14.81
CA VAL A 63 -9.89 -2.36 -14.37
C VAL A 63 -11.41 -2.46 -14.37
N THR A 64 -12.13 -1.37 -14.10
CA THR A 64 -13.60 -1.42 -13.94
C THR A 64 -14.39 -1.46 -15.25
N LYS A 65 -13.73 -1.36 -16.41
CA LYS A 65 -14.40 -1.36 -17.73
C LYS A 65 -14.82 -2.75 -18.19
N GLU A 66 -14.10 -3.80 -17.79
CA GLU A 66 -14.42 -5.17 -18.17
C GLU A 66 -15.07 -5.90 -16.98
N LYS A 67 -16.34 -6.28 -17.14
CA LYS A 67 -17.01 -7.14 -16.15
C LYS A 67 -16.29 -8.48 -16.12
N THR A 68 -15.66 -8.81 -14.99
CA THR A 68 -15.14 -10.16 -14.76
C THR A 68 -16.32 -11.14 -14.86
N PRO A 69 -16.26 -12.15 -15.72
CA PRO A 69 -17.33 -13.14 -15.81
C PRO A 69 -17.50 -13.83 -14.45
N GLU A 70 -18.76 -14.03 -14.04
CA GLU A 70 -19.09 -14.66 -12.75
C GLU A 70 -18.53 -16.09 -12.70
N ILE A 71 -17.49 -16.29 -11.90
CA ILE A 71 -16.95 -17.63 -11.62
C ILE A 71 -17.90 -18.31 -10.64
N LYS A 72 -18.72 -19.26 -11.13
CA LYS A 72 -19.53 -20.12 -10.27
C LYS A 72 -18.58 -20.96 -9.40
N ARG A 73 -18.77 -20.90 -8.07
CA ARG A 73 -18.08 -21.79 -7.13
C ARG A 73 -18.35 -23.24 -7.53
N ARG A 74 -17.31 -24.06 -7.61
CA ARG A 74 -17.48 -25.52 -7.78
C ARG A 74 -18.22 -26.03 -6.55
N SER A 75 -19.42 -26.58 -6.73
CA SER A 75 -20.12 -27.33 -5.70
C SER A 75 -19.24 -28.51 -5.30
N GLY A 76 -18.93 -28.61 -4.01
CA GLY A 76 -18.10 -29.69 -3.46
C GLY A 76 -18.66 -31.05 -3.83
N VAL A 77 -17.77 -31.99 -4.13
CA VAL A 77 -18.11 -33.40 -4.36
C VAL A 77 -18.42 -34.00 -2.99
N ASN A 78 -19.65 -34.51 -2.81
CA ASN A 78 -20.03 -35.32 -1.64
C ASN A 78 -19.29 -36.65 -1.64
#